data_AF-A0A2H0C5G6-F1
#
_entry.id   AF-A0A2H0C5G6-F1
#
_cell.length_a   1.000
_cell.length_b   1.000
_cell.length_c   1.000
_cell.angle_alpha   90.00
_cell.angle_beta   90.00
_cell.angle_gamma   90.00
#
_symmetry.space_group_name_H-M   'P 1'
#
loop_
_entity.id
_entity.type
_entity.pdbx_description
1 polymer ?
#
loop_
_entity_poly.entity_id
_entity_poly.type
_entity_poly.pdbx_seq_one_letter_code
_entity_poly.pdbx_strand_id
1 'polypeptide(L)'
;MNRTKVIFLVLALILVGEIALTSFLALVFYQATPNSILAQQTIIGRIPGLLGGIRVLDRAFNIFYWGRSSPEKLSQYALEIAAEDLQKIEQSLPNDLPSPWYGNVFLTDDAKVQVNGVFRANGKEYDVEVRVRGDIFNHWAYRKKSWRIKFSDELFEGKKEINL
;
A
#
# COMPACT_ATOMS: atom_id res chain seq x y z
N MET A 1 -44.89 26.58 31.84
CA MET A 1 -43.56 25.93 31.73
C MET A 1 -42.55 26.76 32.50
N ASN A 2 -41.83 26.20 33.48
CA ASN A 2 -40.90 26.97 34.33
C ASN A 2 -39.83 27.63 33.46
N ARG A 3 -39.56 28.93 33.68
CA ARG A 3 -38.55 29.72 32.95
C ARG A 3 -37.19 29.02 32.89
N THR A 4 -36.80 28.34 33.96
CA THR A 4 -35.58 27.53 34.03
C THR A 4 -35.57 26.37 33.02
N LYS A 5 -36.69 25.66 32.84
CA LYS A 5 -36.80 24.57 31.85
C LYS A 5 -36.68 25.08 30.41
N VAL A 6 -37.21 26.27 30.14
CA VAL A 6 -37.09 26.93 28.82
C VAL A 6 -35.64 27.31 28.54
N ILE A 7 -34.94 27.88 29.53
CA ILE A 7 -33.52 28.25 29.38
C ILE A 7 -32.65 27.00 29.14
N PHE A 8 -32.86 25.92 29.89
CA PHE A 8 -32.12 24.67 29.67
C PHE A 8 -32.38 24.05 28.30
N LEU A 9 -33.62 24.11 27.80
CA LEU A 9 -33.97 23.64 26.46
C LEU A 9 -33.20 24.43 25.38
N VAL A 10 -33.16 25.76 25.51
CA VAL A 10 -32.46 26.63 24.55
C VAL A 10 -30.95 26.36 24.58
N LEU A 11 -30.35 26.22 25.77
CA LEU A 11 -28.93 25.88 25.89
C LEU A 11 -28.60 24.50 25.29
N ALA A 12 -29.46 23.51 25.50
CA ALA A 12 -29.30 22.19 24.90
C ALA A 12 -29.38 22.24 23.36
N LEU A 13 -30.30 23.01 22.81
CA LEU A 13 -30.43 23.20 21.35
C LEU A 13 -29.20 23.90 20.76
N ILE A 14 -28.65 24.89 21.45
CA ILE A 14 -27.41 25.57 21.03
C ILE A 14 -26.24 24.58 21.03
N LEU A 15 -26.10 23.79 22.10
CA LEU A 15 -25.03 22.79 22.20
C LEU A 15 -25.13 21.73 21.08
N VAL A 16 -26.34 21.23 20.80
CA VAL A 16 -26.56 20.29 19.70
C VAL A 16 -26.25 20.94 18.35
N GLY A 17 -26.61 22.21 18.17
CA GLY A 17 -26.28 22.98 16.97
C GLY A 17 -24.78 23.13 16.76
N GLU A 18 -24.01 23.43 17.82
CA GLU A 18 -22.55 23.53 17.73
C GLU A 18 -21.89 22.19 17.42
N ILE A 19 -22.35 21.10 18.05
CA ILE A 19 -21.86 19.75 17.76
C ILE A 19 -22.13 19.38 16.30
N ALA A 20 -23.34 19.66 15.81
CA ALA A 20 -23.71 19.40 14.41
C ALA A 20 -22.85 20.21 13.43
N LEU A 21 -22.65 21.50 13.71
CA LEU A 21 -21.85 22.39 12.86
C LEU A 21 -20.38 21.96 12.83
N THR A 22 -19.78 21.69 14.00
CA THR A 22 -18.38 21.24 14.08
C THR A 22 -18.19 19.88 13.42
N SER A 23 -19.12 18.94 13.59
CA SER A 23 -19.09 17.64 12.91
C SER A 23 -19.20 17.79 11.39
N PHE A 24 -20.08 18.67 10.91
CA PHE A 24 -20.23 18.96 9.49
C PHE A 24 -18.95 19.58 8.92
N LEU A 25 -18.36 20.57 9.60
CA LEU A 25 -17.11 21.19 9.17
C LEU A 25 -15.95 20.19 9.16
N ALA A 26 -15.88 19.29 10.15
CA ALA A 26 -14.88 18.22 10.18
C ALA A 26 -15.05 17.26 8.99
N LEU A 27 -16.29 16.92 8.63
CA LEU A 27 -16.60 16.05 7.49
C LEU A 27 -16.25 16.73 6.16
N VAL A 28 -16.60 18.01 5.99
CA VAL A 28 -16.21 18.80 4.80
C VAL A 28 -14.69 18.90 4.69
N PHE A 29 -14.00 19.17 5.81
CA PHE A 29 -12.54 19.24 5.85
C PHE A 29 -11.90 17.88 5.49
N TYR A 30 -12.46 16.78 5.99
CA TYR A 30 -12.02 15.43 5.64
C TYR A 30 -12.22 15.11 4.15
N GLN A 31 -13.37 15.45 3.57
CA GLN A 31 -13.65 15.19 2.15
C GLN A 31 -12.87 16.10 1.20
N ALA A 32 -12.65 17.36 1.59
CA ALA A 32 -11.95 18.35 0.77
C ALA A 32 -10.42 18.22 0.84
N THR A 33 -9.87 17.63 1.91
CA THR A 33 -8.42 17.49 2.05
C THR A 33 -7.95 16.20 1.38
N PRO A 34 -7.03 16.26 0.40
CA PRO A 34 -6.44 15.06 -0.19
C PRO A 34 -5.81 14.17 0.88
N ASN A 35 -6.02 12.86 0.78
CA ASN A 35 -5.55 11.85 1.75
C ASN A 35 -4.03 11.92 2.03
N SER A 36 -3.23 12.45 1.10
CA SER A 36 -1.78 12.64 1.27
C SER A 36 -1.40 13.78 2.20
N ILE A 37 -2.23 14.82 2.34
CA ILE A 37 -1.90 16.05 3.08
C ILE A 37 -2.25 15.92 4.58
N LEU A 38 -3.40 15.30 4.91
CA LEU A 38 -3.82 15.07 6.30
C LEU A 38 -2.77 14.28 7.09
N ALA A 39 -2.15 13.28 6.47
CA ALA A 39 -1.19 12.40 7.12
C ALA A 39 0.19 13.03 7.35
N GLN A 40 0.58 14.03 6.55
CA GLN A 40 1.97 14.54 6.56
C GLN A 40 2.13 15.94 7.16
N GLN A 41 1.12 16.81 7.10
CA GLN A 41 1.30 18.24 7.42
C GLN A 41 0.44 18.77 8.56
N THR A 42 -0.50 17.99 9.10
CA THR A 42 -1.39 18.44 10.19
C THR A 42 -0.93 17.95 11.55
N ILE A 43 -1.33 18.66 12.62
CA ILE A 43 -1.12 18.23 14.02
C ILE A 43 -1.74 16.84 14.27
N ILE A 44 -2.88 16.56 13.62
CA ILE A 44 -3.58 15.27 13.64
C ILE A 44 -2.68 14.15 13.10
N GLY A 45 -1.94 14.39 12.02
CA GLY A 45 -0.99 13.43 11.44
C GLY A 45 0.22 13.11 12.33
N ARG A 46 0.49 13.92 13.36
CA ARG A 46 1.62 13.74 14.29
C ARG A 46 1.25 12.98 15.57
N ILE A 47 -0.03 12.71 15.81
CA ILE A 47 -0.49 11.98 17.00
C ILE A 47 -0.26 10.48 16.79
N PRO A 48 0.58 9.81 17.61
CA PRO A 48 0.84 8.38 17.49
C PRO A 48 -0.46 7.58 17.55
N GLY A 49 -0.63 6.63 16.61
CA GLY A 49 -1.80 5.74 16.57
C GLY A 49 -3.06 6.33 15.94
N LEU A 50 -3.20 7.66 15.82
CA LEU A 50 -4.40 8.29 15.24
C LEU A 50 -4.57 7.96 13.76
N LEU A 51 -3.48 8.00 12.98
CA LEU A 51 -3.49 7.56 11.58
C LEU A 51 -3.82 6.07 11.43
N GLY A 52 -3.42 5.25 12.41
CA GLY A 52 -3.78 3.84 12.45
C GLY A 52 -5.30 3.67 12.64
N GLY A 53 -5.88 4.37 13.60
CA GLY A 53 -7.33 4.37 13.84
C GLY A 53 -8.14 4.88 12.65
N ILE A 54 -7.71 5.97 12.01
CA ILE A 54 -8.36 6.51 10.81
C ILE A 54 -8.34 5.49 9.67
N ARG A 55 -7.23 4.78 9.44
CA ARG A 55 -7.16 3.73 8.40
C ARG A 55 -8.07 2.54 8.72
N VAL A 56 -8.21 2.16 9.99
CA VAL A 56 -9.13 1.09 10.39
C VAL A 56 -10.58 1.50 10.14
N LEU A 57 -10.95 2.73 10.51
CA LEU A 57 -12.28 3.27 10.22
C LEU A 57 -12.52 3.39 8.71
N ASP A 58 -11.57 3.94 7.96
CA ASP A 58 -11.67 4.04 6.49
C ASP A 58 -11.89 2.67 5.85
N ARG A 59 -11.13 1.65 6.26
CA ARG A 59 -11.33 0.27 5.78
C ARG A 59 -12.68 -0.32 6.21
N ALA A 60 -13.15 -0.04 7.42
CA ALA A 60 -14.45 -0.50 7.92
C ALA A 60 -15.63 0.16 7.19
N PHE A 61 -15.49 1.42 6.77
CA PHE A 61 -16.48 2.13 5.96
C PHE A 61 -16.34 1.85 4.45
N ASN A 62 -15.16 1.41 3.98
CA ASN A 62 -14.92 0.96 2.61
C ASN A 62 -15.36 -0.49 2.33
N ILE A 63 -16.02 -1.19 3.25
CA ILE A 63 -16.49 -2.57 3.02
C ILE A 63 -17.47 -2.69 1.83
N PHE A 64 -18.16 -1.60 1.48
CA PHE A 64 -19.06 -1.52 0.33
C PHE A 64 -18.40 -0.90 -0.91
N TYR A 65 -17.15 -0.45 -0.81
CA TYR A 65 -16.41 0.09 -1.94
C TYR A 65 -15.64 -1.04 -2.64
N TRP A 66 -16.28 -1.66 -3.63
CA TRP A 66 -15.63 -2.63 -4.51
C TRP A 66 -14.77 -1.99 -5.61
N GLY A 67 -14.67 -0.66 -5.62
CA GLY A 67 -14.06 0.08 -6.71
C GLY A 67 -14.81 -0.10 -8.03
N ARG A 68 -14.37 0.58 -9.08
CA ARG A 68 -14.79 0.24 -10.44
C ARG A 68 -13.94 -0.94 -10.91
N SER A 69 -14.58 -1.98 -11.42
CA SER A 69 -13.87 -3.00 -12.18
C SER A 69 -13.18 -2.31 -13.36
N SER A 70 -11.89 -2.58 -13.55
CA SER A 70 -11.17 -2.08 -14.73
C SER A 70 -11.91 -2.59 -15.98
N PRO A 71 -12.34 -1.71 -16.91
CA PRO A 71 -12.98 -2.14 -18.14
C PRO A 71 -11.99 -2.89 -19.06
N GLU A 72 -10.68 -2.68 -18.85
CA GLU A 72 -9.63 -3.27 -19.66
C GLU A 72 -9.15 -4.60 -19.08
N LYS A 73 -8.99 -5.59 -19.97
CA LYS A 73 -8.33 -6.86 -19.65
C LYS A 73 -6.85 -6.59 -19.42
N LEU A 74 -6.38 -6.86 -18.21
CA LEU A 74 -4.96 -6.76 -17.88
C LEU A 74 -4.17 -7.86 -18.59
N SER A 75 -3.00 -7.50 -19.10
CA SER A 75 -2.05 -8.45 -19.66
C SER A 75 -1.65 -9.48 -18.61
N GLN A 76 -1.70 -10.76 -18.98
CA GLN A 76 -1.29 -11.87 -18.14
C GLN A 76 0.09 -12.32 -18.55
N TYR A 77 0.98 -12.41 -17.57
CA TYR A 77 2.35 -12.88 -17.75
C TYR A 77 2.59 -14.09 -16.86
N ALA A 78 3.39 -15.02 -17.35
CA ALA A 78 3.89 -16.13 -16.55
C ALA A 78 5.40 -15.97 -16.37
N LEU A 79 5.87 -16.18 -15.15
CA LEU A 79 7.29 -16.21 -14.81
C LEU A 79 7.58 -17.56 -14.20
N GLU A 80 8.42 -18.34 -14.86
CA GLU A 80 8.90 -19.62 -14.37
C GLU A 80 10.33 -19.50 -13.89
N ILE A 81 10.57 -19.95 -12.67
CA ILE A 81 11.88 -20.01 -12.02
C ILE A 81 12.03 -21.43 -11.50
N ALA A 82 13.20 -22.03 -11.71
CA ALA A 82 13.48 -23.36 -11.17
C ALA A 82 13.35 -23.35 -9.63
N ALA A 83 12.82 -24.42 -9.04
CA ALA A 83 12.59 -24.48 -7.59
C ALA A 83 13.90 -24.29 -6.79
N GLU A 84 14.99 -24.86 -7.27
CA GLU A 84 16.33 -24.71 -6.67
C GLU A 84 16.82 -23.26 -6.70
N ASP A 85 16.55 -22.54 -7.78
CA ASP A 85 16.94 -21.14 -7.94
C ASP A 85 16.06 -20.20 -7.11
N LEU A 86 14.77 -20.49 -7.03
CA LEU A 86 13.88 -19.77 -6.10
C LEU A 86 14.34 -19.96 -4.65
N GLN A 87 14.75 -21.17 -4.29
CA GLN A 87 15.29 -21.46 -2.96
C GLN A 87 16.58 -20.67 -2.68
N LYS A 88 17.47 -20.53 -3.67
CA LYS A 88 18.69 -19.69 -3.54
C LYS A 88 18.33 -18.23 -3.26
N ILE A 89 17.32 -17.70 -3.95
CA ILE A 89 16.81 -16.34 -3.68
C ILE A 89 16.28 -16.25 -2.26
N GLU A 90 15.42 -17.19 -1.84
CA GLU A 90 14.82 -17.13 -0.50
C GLU A 90 15.88 -17.22 0.62
N GLN A 91 16.91 -18.05 0.42
CA GLN A 91 18.02 -18.19 1.36
C GLN A 91 18.91 -16.94 1.43
N SER A 92 18.94 -16.11 0.38
CA SER A 92 19.70 -14.87 0.39
C SER A 92 18.97 -13.70 1.04
N LEU A 93 17.66 -13.82 1.27
CA LEU A 93 16.87 -12.77 1.89
C LEU A 93 17.06 -12.73 3.42
N PRO A 94 16.98 -11.55 4.05
CA PRO A 94 16.98 -11.45 5.50
C PRO A 94 15.81 -12.23 6.13
N ASN A 95 16.12 -13.05 7.14
CA ASN A 95 15.12 -13.84 7.86
C ASN A 95 14.45 -13.07 9.01
N ASP A 96 15.10 -12.00 9.49
CA ASP A 96 14.55 -11.17 10.54
C ASP A 96 13.48 -10.23 9.97
N LEU A 97 12.22 -10.52 10.31
CA LEU A 97 11.10 -9.67 9.92
C LEU A 97 11.25 -8.31 10.63
N PRO A 98 11.06 -7.18 9.91
CA PRO A 98 11.10 -5.87 10.52
C PRO A 98 10.05 -5.76 11.63
N SER A 99 10.47 -5.19 12.75
CA SER A 99 9.56 -4.87 13.84
C SER A 99 8.47 -3.91 13.31
N PRO A 100 7.18 -4.08 13.68
CA PRO A 100 6.12 -3.12 13.36
C PRO A 100 6.41 -1.68 13.82
N TRP A 101 7.39 -1.53 14.72
CA TRP A 101 7.72 -0.28 15.40
C TRP A 101 9.05 0.34 14.94
N TYR A 102 9.97 -0.42 14.35
CA TYR A 102 11.30 0.06 13.97
C TYR A 102 11.86 -0.68 12.74
N GLY A 103 12.30 0.12 11.76
CA GLY A 103 13.36 -0.26 10.83
C GLY A 103 12.92 -0.52 9.40
N ASN A 104 13.27 0.39 8.50
CA ASN A 104 13.47 0.05 7.10
C ASN A 104 14.62 -0.97 7.05
N VAL A 105 14.31 -2.27 7.10
CA VAL A 105 15.31 -3.29 6.78
C VAL A 105 15.58 -3.15 5.29
N PHE A 106 16.81 -2.76 4.98
CA PHE A 106 17.26 -2.58 3.61
C PHE A 106 17.94 -3.86 3.12
N LEU A 107 17.60 -4.27 1.91
CA LEU A 107 18.26 -5.36 1.22
C LEU A 107 19.65 -4.89 0.80
N THR A 108 20.67 -5.54 1.36
CA THR A 108 22.06 -5.31 0.99
C THR A 108 22.36 -5.88 -0.40
N ASP A 109 23.41 -5.41 -1.05
CA ASP A 109 23.69 -5.78 -2.45
C ASP A 109 24.08 -7.25 -2.63
N ASP A 110 24.70 -7.85 -1.60
CA ASP A 110 25.01 -9.29 -1.53
C ASP A 110 23.74 -10.16 -1.48
N ALA A 111 22.64 -9.64 -0.93
CA ALA A 111 21.36 -10.33 -0.89
C ALA A 111 20.58 -10.25 -2.21
N LYS A 112 21.04 -9.46 -3.20
CA LYS A 112 20.38 -9.26 -4.51
C LYS A 112 20.76 -10.35 -5.53
N VAL A 113 20.56 -11.61 -5.14
CA VAL A 113 20.83 -12.78 -5.98
C VAL A 113 19.99 -12.75 -7.26
N GLN A 114 20.65 -12.97 -8.40
CA GLN A 114 20.03 -13.13 -9.71
C GLN A 114 20.04 -14.60 -10.11
N VAL A 115 18.94 -15.06 -10.68
CA VAL A 115 18.79 -16.42 -11.20
C VAL A 115 18.16 -16.40 -12.58
N ASN A 116 18.32 -17.49 -13.33
CA ASN A 116 17.70 -17.61 -14.64
C ASN A 116 16.22 -18.00 -14.50
N GLY A 117 15.41 -17.56 -15.45
CA GLY A 117 14.01 -17.95 -15.56
C GLY A 117 13.49 -17.77 -16.98
N VAL A 118 12.25 -18.19 -17.17
CA VAL A 118 11.51 -18.03 -18.44
C VAL A 118 10.33 -17.12 -18.20
N PHE A 119 10.28 -16.00 -18.92
CA PHE A 119 9.15 -15.09 -18.92
C PHE A 119 8.30 -15.34 -20.15
N ARG A 120 6.99 -15.55 -19.96
CA ARG A 120 6.02 -15.70 -21.05
C ARG A 120 5.04 -14.56 -21.08
N ALA A 121 4.96 -13.88 -22.21
CA ALA A 121 4.03 -12.80 -22.46
C ALA A 121 3.62 -12.79 -23.93
N ASN A 122 2.34 -12.52 -24.19
CA ASN A 122 1.80 -12.38 -25.56
C ASN A 122 2.11 -13.57 -26.49
N GLY A 123 2.17 -14.79 -25.94
CA GLY A 123 2.47 -16.01 -26.69
C GLY A 123 3.95 -16.20 -27.05
N LYS A 124 4.84 -15.35 -26.52
CA LYS A 124 6.29 -15.44 -26.70
C LYS A 124 6.98 -15.77 -25.37
N GLU A 125 8.06 -16.54 -25.47
CA GLU A 125 8.94 -16.89 -24.36
C GLU A 125 10.23 -16.08 -24.44
N TYR A 126 10.75 -15.71 -23.28
CA TYR A 126 11.96 -14.93 -23.14
C TYR A 126 12.83 -15.54 -22.04
N ASP A 127 14.11 -15.74 -22.35
CA ASP A 127 15.12 -16.05 -21.35
C ASP A 127 15.46 -14.78 -20.56
N VAL A 128 15.34 -14.87 -19.24
CA VAL A 128 15.46 -13.73 -18.34
C VAL A 128 16.32 -14.02 -17.13
N GLU A 129 16.99 -12.98 -16.66
CA GLU A 129 17.58 -12.91 -15.32
C GLU A 129 16.57 -12.27 -14.36
N VAL A 130 16.30 -12.95 -13.26
CA VAL A 130 15.28 -12.60 -12.27
C VAL A 130 15.92 -12.37 -10.92
N ARG A 131 15.50 -11.30 -10.23
CA ARG A 131 15.78 -11.11 -8.81
C ARG A 131 14.66 -10.39 -8.11
N VAL A 132 14.67 -10.43 -6.79
CA VAL A 132 13.83 -9.55 -5.99
C VAL A 132 14.28 -8.09 -6.17
N ARG A 133 13.32 -7.17 -6.31
CA ARG A 133 13.59 -5.72 -6.45
C ARG A 133 13.36 -4.98 -5.15
N GLY A 134 13.86 -3.74 -5.11
CA GLY A 134 13.63 -2.81 -4.01
C GLY A 134 14.48 -3.12 -2.80
N ASP A 135 14.88 -2.07 -2.10
CA ASP A 135 15.73 -2.22 -0.92
C ASP A 135 14.85 -2.40 0.33
N ILE A 136 13.67 -1.79 0.38
CA ILE A 136 12.80 -1.84 1.56
C ILE A 136 12.07 -3.18 1.66
N PHE A 137 11.93 -3.68 2.89
CA PHE A 137 11.29 -4.95 3.25
C PHE A 137 9.94 -5.24 2.59
N ASN A 138 9.13 -4.24 2.26
CA ASN A 138 7.83 -4.43 1.64
C ASN A 138 7.91 -5.10 0.26
N HIS A 139 9.07 -5.06 -0.38
CA HIS A 139 9.29 -5.70 -1.68
C HIS A 139 9.74 -7.17 -1.58
N TRP A 140 10.33 -7.58 -0.44
CA TRP A 140 11.00 -8.86 -0.33
C TRP A 140 10.60 -9.70 0.89
N ALA A 141 10.05 -9.13 1.96
CA ALA A 141 9.74 -9.87 3.19
C ALA A 141 8.44 -10.69 3.09
N TYR A 142 7.47 -10.25 2.30
CA TYR A 142 6.16 -10.89 2.20
C TYR A 142 6.13 -12.04 1.18
N ARG A 143 5.11 -12.91 1.25
CA ARG A 143 4.92 -14.01 0.29
C ARG A 143 4.83 -13.51 -1.16
N LYS A 144 4.14 -12.38 -1.38
CA LYS A 144 4.11 -11.70 -2.68
C LYS A 144 5.34 -10.80 -2.78
N LYS A 145 6.35 -11.25 -3.53
CA LYS A 145 7.57 -10.49 -3.82
C LYS A 145 7.33 -9.49 -4.94
N SER A 146 8.14 -8.44 -4.98
CA SER A 146 8.34 -7.61 -6.17
C SER A 146 9.55 -8.14 -6.94
N TRP A 147 9.45 -8.22 -8.26
CA TRP A 147 10.47 -8.80 -9.13
C TRP A 147 11.11 -7.73 -10.02
N ARG A 148 12.41 -7.88 -10.28
CA ARG A 148 13.09 -7.27 -11.41
C ARG A 148 13.41 -8.38 -12.40
N ILE A 149 12.97 -8.20 -13.63
CA ILE A 149 13.15 -9.15 -14.72
C ILE A 149 13.95 -8.43 -15.80
N LYS A 150 15.11 -8.98 -16.13
CA LYS A 150 16.02 -8.46 -17.15
C LYS A 150 16.08 -9.45 -18.30
N PHE A 151 15.84 -8.98 -19.51
CA PHE A 151 15.81 -9.81 -20.70
C PHE A 151 17.23 -9.93 -21.27
N SER A 152 17.68 -11.17 -21.46
CA SER A 152 19.08 -11.47 -21.82
C SER A 152 19.37 -11.14 -23.28
N ASP A 153 18.60 -11.73 -24.19
CA ASP A 153 18.88 -11.70 -25.64
C ASP A 153 17.96 -10.77 -26.42
N GLU A 154 16.70 -10.64 -25.98
CA GLU A 154 15.67 -9.90 -26.71
C GLU A 154 15.00 -8.83 -25.85
N LEU A 155 14.50 -7.76 -26.48
CA LEU A 155 13.76 -6.72 -25.77
C LEU A 155 12.27 -7.10 -25.65
N PHE A 156 11.70 -6.90 -24.46
CA PHE A 156 10.26 -6.99 -24.25
C PHE A 156 9.63 -5.62 -24.45
N GLU A 157 8.85 -5.45 -25.52
CA GLU A 157 8.21 -4.15 -25.86
C GLU A 157 9.22 -2.99 -25.93
N GLY A 158 10.42 -3.25 -26.46
CA GLY A 158 11.51 -2.27 -26.52
C GLY A 158 12.24 -2.01 -25.19
N LYS A 159 11.94 -2.79 -24.14
CA LYS A 159 12.54 -2.67 -22.81
C LYS A 159 13.49 -3.84 -22.55
N LYS A 160 14.66 -3.52 -21.97
CA LYS A 160 15.64 -4.52 -21.52
C LYS A 160 15.35 -5.05 -20.12
N GLU A 161 14.55 -4.32 -19.35
CA GLU A 161 14.14 -4.72 -18.01
C GLU A 161 12.73 -4.23 -17.68
N ILE A 162 12.03 -4.99 -16.84
CA ILE A 162 10.76 -4.60 -16.24
C ILE A 162 10.76 -4.85 -14.74
N ASN A 163 9.87 -4.16 -14.04
CA ASN A 163 9.66 -4.33 -12.62
C ASN A 163 8.21 -4.71 -12.36
N LEU A 164 7.98 -5.80 -11.63
CA LEU A 164 6.67 -6.34 -11.27
C LEU A 164 6.49 -6.37 -9.74
#